data_AF-A0A2K9ADS8-F1
#
_entry.id   AF-A0A2K9ADS8-F1
#
_cell.length_a   1.000
_cell.length_b   1.000
_cell.length_c   1.000
_cell.angle_alpha   90.00
_cell.angle_beta   90.00
_cell.angle_gamma   90.00
#
_symmetry.space_group_name_H-M   'P 1'
#
loop_
_entity.id
_entity.type
_entity.pdbx_description
1 polymer ?
#
loop_
_entity_poly.entity_id
_entity_poly.type
_entity_poly.pdbx_seq_one_letter_code
_entity_poly.pdbx_strand_id
1 'polypeptide(L)'
;MKTKYLLALLLVLPFYANATSVIYSEELQFDNCSTPKEVPIVYCKKDEDTAIIQIDESGKLIGIVLGINAPKPFSVKPLSENGTTKYFNVLSEKIYEDVDVPEYETPITIFKSLDEQANSLNKNIVSAKQYQPEIVSELTALQELLVDNARKFAGEVVGPREPMFLFSKGNGYQECEELTPSTCPFMSCGDNHYLLFDREKKLFLPISYTRNSKGEAKFTKNDPEAMKVWGLNTTFIRYNEEYKHSRLTAARKVPENLQNNVTAYFTFQDADFSEYLKDIIPQCPSSFKDDIISLGVQTNEERSALQFVHLVEKVNGKILSQYINNAFLPAGIRLKGNSYYTHEALKEMSKFEPGSVKAISANKAKTLFTKAKAMKNMAWSQSQDGAFARTELMVDMFEKEGVIADKAWASGFLKSKRSNVSWSYHVAPVVYVEGGNGKVDKMIIDPLIADRPVTSMEWLSLMGLSSPDALHTVGFPVPLDANDVGMISFTITNRDAFHPTVVKSFSKEERLEEARRVLAKLEKG
;
A
#
# COMPACT_ATOMS: atom_id res chain seq x y z
N MET A 1 -53.92 -7.87 52.39
CA MET A 1 -54.33 -6.86 51.39
C MET A 1 -53.15 -6.65 50.45
N LYS A 2 -53.15 -7.35 49.31
CA LYS A 2 -53.63 -6.86 48.00
C LYS A 2 -52.68 -5.83 47.36
N THR A 3 -51.83 -6.40 46.49
CA THR A 3 -51.53 -5.93 45.12
C THR A 3 -50.87 -4.56 44.97
N LYS A 4 -49.58 -4.57 44.56
CA LYS A 4 -48.95 -3.68 43.57
C LYS A 4 -47.45 -4.01 43.42
N TYR A 5 -47.17 -5.10 42.71
CA TYR A 5 -45.88 -5.34 42.07
C TYR A 5 -46.18 -5.62 40.61
N LEU A 6 -46.13 -4.59 39.76
CA LEU A 6 -45.94 -4.72 38.31
C LEU A 6 -45.69 -3.31 37.73
N LEU A 7 -44.72 -3.24 36.81
CA LEU A 7 -44.41 -2.13 35.92
C LEU A 7 -43.81 -0.86 36.55
N ALA A 8 -42.48 -0.79 36.56
CA ALA A 8 -41.72 0.30 35.94
C ALA A 8 -40.22 -0.06 35.92
N LEU A 9 -39.89 -1.23 35.37
CA LEU A 9 -38.52 -1.57 34.96
C LEU A 9 -38.45 -1.46 33.43
N LEU A 10 -38.89 -0.33 32.88
CA LEU A 10 -38.41 0.15 31.59
C LEU A 10 -37.01 0.72 31.86
N LEU A 11 -36.07 -0.19 32.05
CA LEU A 11 -34.68 0.04 31.68
C LEU A 11 -34.73 0.33 30.17
N VAL A 12 -34.92 1.60 29.84
CA VAL A 12 -34.32 2.18 28.65
C VAL A 12 -32.82 2.00 28.87
N LEU A 13 -32.31 0.82 28.51
CA LEU A 13 -30.91 0.68 28.22
C LEU A 13 -30.69 1.71 27.10
N PRO A 14 -29.91 2.78 27.33
CA PRO A 14 -29.40 3.52 26.20
C PRO A 14 -28.53 2.48 25.49
N PHE A 15 -29.06 1.87 24.44
CA PHE A 15 -28.21 1.44 23.37
C PHE A 15 -27.49 2.73 22.99
N TYR A 16 -26.26 2.89 23.49
CA TYR A 16 -25.28 3.85 22.99
C TYR A 16 -24.98 3.42 21.55
N ALA A 17 -25.98 3.51 20.69
CA ALA A 17 -25.79 3.64 19.27
C ALA A 17 -25.21 5.04 19.15
N ASN A 18 -23.89 5.13 19.07
CA ASN A 18 -23.23 6.36 18.67
C ASN A 18 -23.98 6.83 17.42
N ALA A 19 -24.61 8.01 17.51
CA ALA A 19 -25.37 8.54 16.41
C ALA A 19 -24.48 8.48 15.18
N THR A 20 -24.95 7.76 14.17
CA THR A 20 -24.23 7.57 12.93
C THR A 20 -25.07 8.23 11.86
N SER A 21 -24.46 9.08 11.04
CA SER A 21 -25.13 9.69 9.90
C SER A 21 -24.34 9.45 8.62
N VAL A 22 -25.03 9.45 7.49
CA VAL A 22 -24.44 9.36 6.15
C VAL A 22 -24.80 10.62 5.39
N ILE A 23 -23.78 11.35 4.94
CA ILE A 23 -23.93 12.56 4.14
C ILE A 23 -23.50 12.20 2.72
N TYR A 24 -24.47 11.89 1.87
CA TYR A 24 -24.23 11.55 0.46
C TYR A 24 -24.00 12.80 -0.40
N SER A 25 -24.80 13.83 -0.16
CA SER A 25 -24.70 15.17 -0.77
C SER A 25 -25.20 16.21 0.22
N GLU A 26 -25.11 17.50 -0.14
CA GLU A 26 -25.71 18.56 0.68
C GLU A 26 -27.22 18.36 0.88
N GLU A 27 -27.91 17.84 -0.14
CA GLU A 27 -29.36 17.62 -0.17
C GLU A 27 -29.78 16.25 0.41
N LEU A 28 -28.92 15.23 0.35
CA LEU A 28 -29.23 13.87 0.77
C LEU A 28 -28.36 13.44 1.96
N GLN A 29 -28.94 13.57 3.15
CA GLN A 29 -28.36 13.20 4.43
C GLN A 29 -29.28 12.21 5.14
N PHE A 30 -28.67 11.14 5.65
CA PHE A 30 -29.31 10.09 6.43
C PHE A 30 -28.88 10.23 7.87
N ASP A 31 -29.83 10.49 8.76
CA ASP A 31 -29.60 10.53 10.20
C ASP A 31 -30.01 9.21 10.85
N ASN A 32 -29.45 8.89 12.01
CA ASN A 32 -29.81 7.71 12.82
C ASN A 32 -29.58 6.36 12.12
N CYS A 33 -28.43 6.21 11.46
CA CYS A 33 -28.04 4.96 10.84
C CYS A 33 -27.78 3.83 11.86
N SER A 34 -28.12 2.61 11.45
CA SER A 34 -27.79 1.38 12.16
C SER A 34 -26.37 0.94 11.84
N THR A 35 -25.59 0.62 12.88
CA THR A 35 -24.25 0.02 12.77
C THR A 35 -24.23 -1.31 13.51
N PRO A 36 -24.64 -2.41 12.85
CA PRO A 36 -24.64 -3.74 13.44
C PRO A 36 -23.25 -4.08 13.97
N LYS A 37 -23.13 -4.65 15.17
CA LYS A 37 -21.80 -5.02 15.70
C LYS A 37 -21.21 -6.21 14.96
N GLU A 38 -22.07 -7.11 14.49
CA GLU A 38 -21.71 -8.40 13.91
C GLU A 38 -21.66 -8.39 12.38
N VAL A 39 -22.17 -7.32 11.75
CA VAL A 39 -22.15 -7.13 10.29
C VAL A 39 -21.43 -5.81 10.02
N PRO A 40 -20.27 -5.80 9.32
CA PRO A 40 -19.45 -4.61 9.16
C PRO A 40 -20.04 -3.70 8.07
N ILE A 41 -21.21 -3.14 8.35
CA ILE A 41 -21.91 -2.19 7.51
C ILE A 41 -22.46 -1.02 8.32
N VAL A 42 -22.78 0.07 7.63
CA VAL A 42 -23.68 1.10 8.12
C VAL A 42 -24.90 1.11 7.22
N TYR A 43 -26.07 1.03 7.83
CA TYR A 43 -27.34 0.95 7.12
C TYR A 43 -28.22 2.12 7.55
N CYS A 44 -28.66 2.92 6.59
CA CYS A 44 -29.54 4.05 6.85
C CYS A 44 -30.71 4.02 5.88
N LYS A 45 -31.89 4.42 6.36
CA LYS A 45 -33.07 4.58 5.53
C LYS A 45 -33.70 5.94 5.79
N LYS A 46 -34.06 6.64 4.73
CA LYS A 46 -34.77 7.91 4.77
C LYS A 46 -35.78 7.92 3.63
N ASP A 47 -37.06 7.95 3.98
CA ASP A 47 -38.15 7.81 3.01
C ASP A 47 -38.00 6.52 2.19
N GLU A 48 -37.96 6.63 0.85
CA GLU A 48 -37.73 5.52 -0.09
C GLU A 48 -36.23 5.26 -0.36
N ASP A 49 -35.34 6.13 0.12
CA ASP A 49 -33.91 6.01 -0.10
C ASP A 49 -33.24 5.22 1.02
N THR A 50 -32.26 4.40 0.65
CA THR A 50 -31.46 3.57 1.55
C THR A 50 -29.99 3.76 1.25
N ALA A 51 -29.22 4.17 2.26
CA ALA A 51 -27.77 4.20 2.19
C ALA A 51 -27.19 2.96 2.88
N ILE A 52 -26.36 2.22 2.16
CA ILE A 52 -25.61 1.09 2.68
C ILE A 52 -24.14 1.43 2.52
N ILE A 53 -23.41 1.45 3.63
CA ILE A 53 -21.95 1.56 3.63
C ILE A 53 -21.40 0.23 4.03
N GLN A 54 -20.58 -0.33 3.18
CA GLN A 54 -19.82 -1.53 3.44
C GLN A 54 -18.45 -1.15 4.00
N ILE A 55 -18.07 -1.80 5.10
CA ILE A 55 -16.72 -1.73 5.67
C ILE A 55 -16.02 -3.04 5.28
N ASP A 56 -15.00 -2.97 4.42
CA ASP A 56 -14.24 -4.16 4.06
C ASP A 56 -13.18 -4.53 5.13
N GLU A 57 -12.50 -5.65 4.94
CA GLU A 57 -11.48 -6.14 5.88
C GLU A 57 -10.24 -5.23 5.97
N SER A 58 -10.00 -4.40 4.97
CA SER A 58 -8.94 -3.39 4.96
C SER A 58 -9.36 -2.08 5.64
N GLY A 59 -10.64 -1.95 5.99
CA GLY A 59 -11.26 -0.74 6.50
C GLY A 59 -11.62 0.28 5.42
N LYS A 60 -11.55 -0.10 4.13
CA LYS A 60 -12.03 0.73 3.03
C LYS A 60 -13.56 0.73 3.06
N LEU A 61 -14.12 1.91 2.85
CA LEU A 61 -15.56 2.12 2.90
C LEU A 61 -16.13 2.42 1.53
N ILE A 62 -17.22 1.74 1.20
CA ILE A 62 -17.94 1.97 -0.06
C ILE A 62 -19.41 2.11 0.29
N GLY A 63 -19.98 3.23 -0.14
CA GLY A 63 -21.38 3.57 0.07
C GLY A 63 -22.16 3.34 -1.20
N ILE A 64 -23.42 2.94 -1.04
CA ILE A 64 -24.36 2.83 -2.13
C ILE A 64 -25.67 3.43 -1.65
N VAL A 65 -26.22 4.33 -2.45
CA VAL A 65 -27.58 4.82 -2.25
C VAL A 65 -28.49 4.07 -3.21
N LEU A 66 -29.45 3.35 -2.64
CA LEU A 66 -30.58 2.73 -3.32
C LEU A 66 -31.75 3.70 -3.18
N GLY A 67 -32.41 4.06 -4.28
CA GLY A 67 -33.53 5.00 -4.26
C GLY A 67 -34.45 4.80 -5.46
N ILE A 68 -35.37 5.75 -5.67
CA ILE A 68 -36.25 5.77 -6.85
C ILE A 68 -35.43 5.85 -8.16
N ASN A 69 -34.26 6.48 -8.07
CA ASN A 69 -33.28 6.52 -9.14
C ASN A 69 -32.33 5.32 -8.99
N ALA A 70 -31.91 4.74 -10.12
CA ALA A 70 -31.02 3.57 -10.16
C ALA A 70 -29.89 3.65 -9.12
N PRO A 71 -29.49 2.51 -8.50
CA PRO A 71 -28.46 2.48 -7.46
C PRO A 71 -27.20 3.25 -7.85
N LYS A 72 -26.71 4.11 -6.95
CA LYS A 72 -25.50 4.91 -7.18
C LYS A 72 -24.42 4.57 -6.15
N PRO A 73 -23.30 3.97 -6.57
CA PRO A 73 -22.16 3.81 -5.68
C PRO A 73 -21.48 5.15 -5.45
N PHE A 74 -20.90 5.31 -4.26
CA PHE A 74 -20.08 6.45 -3.89
C PHE A 74 -18.98 6.02 -2.93
N SER A 75 -17.82 6.66 -3.05
CA SER A 75 -16.74 6.47 -2.09
C SER A 75 -17.16 7.08 -0.76
N VAL A 76 -16.93 6.35 0.33
CA VAL A 76 -17.34 6.77 1.68
C VAL A 76 -16.13 7.00 2.55
N LYS A 77 -16.25 7.93 3.50
CA LYS A 77 -15.27 8.09 4.57
C LYS A 77 -15.92 8.38 5.92
N PRO A 78 -15.46 7.75 7.01
CA PRO A 78 -15.94 8.08 8.34
C PRO A 78 -15.14 9.27 8.90
N LEU A 79 -15.83 10.21 9.54
CA LEU A 79 -15.25 11.26 10.36
C LEU A 79 -15.90 11.15 11.74
N SER A 80 -15.11 10.82 12.76
CA SER A 80 -15.58 10.76 14.13
C SER A 80 -15.34 12.10 14.83
N GLU A 81 -16.41 12.83 15.12
CA GLU A 81 -16.38 14.08 15.90
C GLU A 81 -17.21 13.89 17.17
N ASN A 82 -16.63 14.16 18.34
CA ASN A 82 -17.32 14.09 19.63
C ASN A 82 -18.04 12.74 19.89
N GLY A 83 -17.44 11.62 19.46
CA GLY A 83 -18.01 10.27 19.63
C GLY A 83 -19.11 9.89 18.63
N THR A 84 -19.50 10.80 17.73
CA THR A 84 -20.43 10.55 16.62
C THR A 84 -19.62 10.26 15.36
N THR A 85 -19.89 9.15 14.67
CA THR A 85 -19.23 8.86 13.39
C THR A 85 -20.13 9.27 12.26
N LYS A 86 -19.71 10.25 11.47
CA LYS A 86 -20.41 10.69 10.26
C LYS A 86 -19.68 10.14 9.05
N TYR A 87 -20.41 9.51 8.15
CA TYR A 87 -19.87 8.96 6.93
C TYR A 87 -20.19 9.89 5.77
N PHE A 88 -19.16 10.36 5.07
CA PHE A 88 -19.29 11.35 4.01
C PHE A 88 -19.01 10.71 2.67
N ASN A 89 -19.67 11.20 1.63
CA ASN A 89 -19.21 11.05 0.27
C ASN A 89 -17.85 11.75 0.10
N VAL A 90 -16.87 11.06 -0.48
CA VAL A 90 -15.51 11.60 -0.71
C VAL A 90 -15.51 12.81 -1.65
N LEU A 91 -16.56 12.97 -2.47
CA LEU A 91 -16.77 14.19 -3.26
C LEU A 91 -17.17 15.42 -2.42
N SER A 92 -17.34 15.28 -1.10
CA SER A 92 -17.52 16.43 -0.22
C SER A 92 -16.19 17.14 0.01
N GLU A 93 -16.17 18.46 -0.18
CA GLU A 93 -14.98 19.33 -0.03
C GLU A 93 -14.30 19.25 1.35
N LYS A 94 -14.94 18.60 2.33
CA LYS A 94 -14.46 18.48 3.72
C LYS A 94 -13.38 17.42 3.92
N ILE A 95 -13.04 16.66 2.89
CA ILE A 95 -12.22 15.46 3.02
C ILE A 95 -11.11 15.47 1.97
N TYR A 96 -10.06 16.23 2.26
CA TYR A 96 -8.78 16.03 1.60
C TYR A 96 -7.84 15.40 2.61
N GLU A 97 -7.76 14.07 2.60
CA GLU A 97 -6.70 13.33 3.27
C GLU A 97 -6.01 12.44 2.26
N ASP A 98 -4.73 12.18 2.48
CA ASP A 98 -3.91 11.45 1.53
C ASP A 98 -4.31 9.97 1.49
N VAL A 99 -4.61 9.46 0.31
CA VAL A 99 -4.97 8.06 0.04
C VAL A 99 -3.97 7.47 -0.94
N ASP A 100 -3.51 6.25 -0.69
CA ASP A 100 -2.67 5.55 -1.66
C ASP A 100 -3.56 5.06 -2.80
N VAL A 101 -3.53 5.78 -3.92
CA VAL A 101 -4.33 5.54 -5.11
C VAL A 101 -3.44 5.49 -6.34
N PRO A 102 -3.78 4.67 -7.36
CA PRO A 102 -3.06 4.69 -8.62
C PRO A 102 -3.31 6.01 -9.37
N GLU A 103 -2.37 6.43 -10.21
CA GLU A 103 -2.52 7.60 -11.08
C GLU A 103 -3.73 7.45 -12.02
N TYR A 104 -3.91 6.23 -12.53
CA TYR A 104 -4.99 5.88 -13.43
C TYR A 104 -5.86 4.76 -12.87
N GLU A 105 -7.17 4.95 -12.96
CA GLU A 105 -8.10 3.84 -12.97
C GLU A 105 -8.09 3.20 -14.36
N THR A 106 -7.71 1.92 -14.41
CA THR A 106 -7.65 1.09 -15.60
C THR A 106 -8.66 -0.05 -15.49
N PRO A 107 -8.89 -0.84 -16.55
CA PRO A 107 -9.79 -1.97 -16.45
C PRO A 107 -9.37 -2.95 -15.35
N ILE A 108 -8.07 -3.17 -15.15
CA ILE A 108 -7.54 -4.07 -14.12
C ILE A 108 -7.88 -3.57 -12.72
N THR A 109 -7.64 -2.29 -12.45
CA THR A 109 -7.89 -1.73 -11.12
C THR A 109 -9.38 -1.71 -10.83
N ILE A 110 -10.21 -1.47 -11.87
CA ILE A 110 -11.67 -1.56 -11.77
C ILE A 110 -12.11 -3.00 -11.46
N PHE A 111 -11.65 -4.00 -12.22
CA PHE A 111 -11.99 -5.42 -11.95
C PHE A 111 -11.55 -5.86 -10.57
N LYS A 112 -10.31 -5.55 -10.18
CA LYS A 112 -9.79 -5.86 -8.85
C LYS A 112 -10.65 -5.23 -7.75
N SER A 113 -11.00 -3.95 -7.90
CA SER A 113 -11.87 -3.27 -6.94
C SER A 113 -13.27 -3.89 -6.89
N LEU A 114 -13.84 -4.29 -8.03
CA LEU A 114 -15.16 -4.95 -8.08
C LEU A 114 -15.12 -6.34 -7.45
N ASP A 115 -14.07 -7.12 -7.68
CA ASP A 115 -13.88 -8.44 -7.08
C ASP A 115 -13.71 -8.33 -5.55
N GLU A 116 -12.91 -7.38 -5.08
CA GLU A 116 -12.74 -7.08 -3.64
C GLU A 116 -14.08 -6.71 -2.99
N GLN A 117 -14.85 -5.83 -3.65
CA GLN A 117 -16.19 -5.44 -3.20
C GLN A 117 -17.15 -6.61 -3.12
N ALA A 118 -17.24 -7.41 -4.19
CA ALA A 118 -18.12 -8.57 -4.27
C ALA A 118 -17.77 -9.62 -3.21
N ASN A 119 -16.48 -9.85 -2.96
CA ASN A 119 -15.99 -10.77 -1.93
C ASN A 119 -16.32 -10.28 -0.52
N SER A 120 -16.09 -9.00 -0.23
CA SER A 120 -16.44 -8.42 1.06
C SER A 120 -17.97 -8.44 1.26
N LEU A 121 -18.75 -8.22 0.20
CA LEU A 121 -20.21 -8.18 0.29
C LEU A 121 -20.77 -9.58 0.53
N ASN A 122 -20.17 -10.59 -0.10
CA ASN A 122 -20.50 -11.99 0.16
C ASN A 122 -20.30 -12.35 1.64
N LYS A 123 -19.19 -11.91 2.25
CA LYS A 123 -18.94 -12.12 3.68
C LYS A 123 -20.01 -11.44 4.54
N ASN A 124 -20.39 -10.21 4.18
CA ASN A 124 -21.44 -9.47 4.89
C ASN A 124 -22.82 -10.11 4.75
N ILE A 125 -23.15 -10.67 3.59
CA ILE A 125 -24.38 -11.45 3.37
C ILE A 125 -24.39 -12.69 4.28
N VAL A 126 -23.27 -13.41 4.38
CA VAL A 126 -23.15 -14.58 5.27
C VAL A 126 -23.38 -14.17 6.73
N SER A 127 -22.75 -13.10 7.21
CA SER A 127 -22.98 -12.58 8.57
C SER A 127 -24.42 -12.08 8.77
N ALA A 128 -24.97 -11.33 7.81
CA ALA A 128 -26.33 -10.80 7.88
C ALA A 128 -27.37 -11.91 7.96
N LYS A 129 -27.21 -13.02 7.23
CA LYS A 129 -28.12 -14.19 7.36
C LYS A 129 -28.25 -14.70 8.79
N GLN A 130 -27.18 -14.59 9.58
CA GLN A 130 -27.18 -15.04 10.97
C GLN A 130 -27.67 -13.95 11.95
N TYR A 131 -27.26 -12.70 11.73
CA TYR A 131 -27.41 -11.64 12.75
C TYR A 131 -28.42 -10.56 12.38
N GLN A 132 -28.68 -10.35 11.09
CA GLN A 132 -29.59 -9.32 10.54
C GLN A 132 -30.26 -9.80 9.25
N PRO A 133 -31.19 -10.76 9.33
CA PRO A 133 -31.83 -11.33 8.16
C PRO A 133 -32.61 -10.29 7.33
N GLU A 134 -33.04 -9.19 7.94
CA GLU A 134 -33.84 -8.13 7.33
C GLU A 134 -33.11 -7.33 6.25
N ILE A 135 -31.77 -7.32 6.23
CA ILE A 135 -30.96 -6.60 5.23
C ILE A 135 -30.36 -7.52 4.14
N VAL A 136 -30.59 -8.83 4.24
CA VAL A 136 -29.95 -9.82 3.35
C VAL A 136 -30.40 -9.62 1.89
N SER A 137 -31.67 -9.26 1.67
CA SER A 137 -32.21 -9.07 0.32
C SER A 137 -31.53 -7.89 -0.38
N GLU A 138 -31.33 -6.79 0.33
CA GLU A 138 -30.69 -5.57 -0.16
C GLU A 138 -29.20 -5.80 -0.45
N LEU A 139 -28.50 -6.49 0.45
CA LEU A 139 -27.10 -6.87 0.22
C LEU A 139 -26.94 -7.83 -0.96
N THR A 140 -27.88 -8.76 -1.15
CA THR A 140 -27.87 -9.71 -2.27
C THR A 140 -28.14 -8.99 -3.60
N ALA A 141 -29.17 -8.15 -3.66
CA ALA A 141 -29.47 -7.33 -4.84
C ALA A 141 -28.29 -6.42 -5.22
N LEU A 142 -27.59 -5.91 -4.21
CA LEU A 142 -26.39 -5.13 -4.43
C LEU A 142 -25.24 -5.97 -5.03
N GLN A 143 -25.05 -7.19 -4.53
CA GLN A 143 -24.03 -8.10 -5.06
C GLN A 143 -24.31 -8.45 -6.52
N GLU A 144 -25.56 -8.74 -6.86
CA GLU A 144 -26.00 -9.01 -8.23
C GLU A 144 -25.70 -7.82 -9.14
N LEU A 145 -26.02 -6.59 -8.70
CA LEU A 145 -25.70 -5.38 -9.45
C LEU A 145 -24.19 -5.20 -9.69
N LEU A 146 -23.35 -5.44 -8.68
CA LEU A 146 -21.89 -5.35 -8.82
C LEU A 146 -21.36 -6.39 -9.81
N VAL A 147 -21.85 -7.63 -9.74
CA VAL A 147 -21.48 -8.71 -10.66
C VAL A 147 -21.92 -8.39 -12.08
N ASP A 148 -23.12 -7.85 -12.27
CA ASP A 148 -23.63 -7.48 -13.59
C ASP A 148 -22.86 -6.29 -14.18
N ASN A 149 -22.53 -5.29 -13.38
CA ASN A 149 -21.67 -4.18 -13.80
C ASN A 149 -20.27 -4.67 -14.18
N ALA A 150 -19.68 -5.58 -13.38
CA ALA A 150 -18.39 -6.19 -13.70
C ALA A 150 -18.45 -6.97 -15.02
N ARG A 151 -19.52 -7.75 -15.25
CA ARG A 151 -19.74 -8.50 -16.50
C ARG A 151 -19.91 -7.57 -17.70
N LYS A 152 -20.69 -6.50 -17.56
CA LYS A 152 -20.90 -5.51 -18.62
C LYS A 152 -19.58 -4.84 -19.00
N PHE A 153 -18.84 -4.36 -18.00
CA PHE A 153 -17.54 -3.73 -18.21
C PHE A 153 -16.51 -4.73 -18.81
N ALA A 154 -16.50 -5.99 -18.38
CA ALA A 154 -15.69 -7.04 -18.99
C ALA A 154 -16.03 -7.27 -20.47
N GLY A 155 -17.32 -7.29 -20.82
CA GLY A 155 -17.76 -7.38 -22.21
C GLY A 155 -17.25 -6.21 -23.06
N GLU A 156 -17.30 -4.99 -22.52
CA GLU A 156 -16.82 -3.79 -23.20
C GLU A 156 -15.29 -3.78 -23.37
N VAL A 157 -14.54 -4.33 -22.41
CA VAL A 157 -13.06 -4.43 -22.47
C VAL A 157 -12.59 -5.51 -23.45
N VAL A 158 -13.32 -6.61 -23.58
CA VAL A 158 -12.95 -7.78 -24.42
C VAL A 158 -13.50 -7.68 -25.85
N GLY A 159 -14.49 -6.81 -26.11
CA GLY A 159 -15.11 -6.60 -27.42
C GLY A 159 -14.13 -6.22 -28.53
N PRO A 160 -14.55 -6.10 -29.81
CA PRO A 160 -13.67 -5.69 -30.91
C PRO A 160 -12.92 -4.37 -30.60
N ARG A 161 -11.80 -4.12 -31.27
CA ARG A 161 -11.10 -2.83 -31.15
C ARG A 161 -11.97 -1.75 -31.79
N GLU A 162 -12.69 -1.01 -30.94
CA GLU A 162 -13.38 0.22 -31.32
C GLU A 162 -12.35 1.35 -31.49
N PRO A 163 -12.65 2.39 -32.29
CA PRO A 163 -11.89 3.64 -32.25
C PRO A 163 -11.73 4.11 -30.81
N MET A 164 -10.50 4.44 -30.44
CA MET A 164 -10.20 4.97 -29.12
C MET A 164 -9.87 6.45 -29.21
N PHE A 165 -10.22 7.15 -28.15
CA PHE A 165 -9.98 8.58 -28.04
C PHE A 165 -9.26 8.86 -26.72
N LEU A 166 -8.30 9.76 -26.78
CA LEU A 166 -7.56 10.30 -25.64
C LEU A 166 -7.96 11.76 -25.44
N PHE A 167 -8.31 12.11 -24.21
CA PHE A 167 -8.40 13.49 -23.77
C PHE A 167 -7.21 13.76 -22.86
N SER A 168 -6.41 14.75 -23.21
CA SER A 168 -5.31 15.21 -22.37
C SER A 168 -5.37 16.71 -22.11
N LYS A 169 -4.94 17.09 -20.90
CA LYS A 169 -4.83 18.49 -20.51
C LYS A 169 -3.68 19.12 -21.28
N GLY A 170 -4.00 20.10 -22.12
CA GLY A 170 -3.04 20.78 -23.00
C GLY A 170 -3.35 20.58 -24.48
N ASN A 171 -3.71 19.36 -24.89
CA ASN A 171 -3.96 19.04 -26.31
C ASN A 171 -5.45 18.78 -26.63
N GLY A 172 -6.29 18.59 -25.62
CA GLY A 172 -7.71 18.32 -25.82
C GLY A 172 -7.95 16.91 -26.34
N TYR A 173 -8.94 16.77 -27.24
CA TYR A 173 -9.40 15.49 -27.78
C TYR A 173 -8.51 15.04 -28.95
N GLN A 174 -8.02 13.81 -28.88
CA GLN A 174 -7.21 13.16 -29.90
C GLN A 174 -7.78 11.77 -30.21
N GLU A 175 -7.91 11.44 -31.49
CA GLU A 175 -8.20 10.08 -31.93
C GLU A 175 -6.92 9.24 -31.88
N CYS A 176 -7.05 7.99 -31.45
CA CYS A 176 -5.94 7.06 -31.36
C CYS A 176 -5.97 6.10 -32.56
N GLU A 177 -4.87 6.06 -33.30
CA GLU A 177 -4.67 5.22 -34.47
C GLU A 177 -3.72 4.06 -34.14
N GLU A 178 -4.03 2.86 -34.64
CA GLU A 178 -3.15 1.70 -34.49
C GLU A 178 -1.85 1.91 -35.28
N LEU A 179 -0.70 1.67 -34.64
CA LEU A 179 0.59 1.82 -35.32
C LEU A 179 0.82 0.74 -36.38
N THR A 180 0.36 -0.48 -36.11
CA THR A 180 0.37 -1.59 -37.07
C THR A 180 -0.80 -2.49 -36.74
N PRO A 181 -1.78 -2.65 -37.66
CA PRO A 181 -2.97 -3.40 -37.35
C PRO A 181 -2.66 -4.82 -36.88
N SER A 182 -3.28 -5.23 -35.78
CA SER A 182 -3.22 -6.57 -35.16
C SER A 182 -1.89 -7.07 -34.54
N THR A 183 -0.76 -6.38 -34.71
CA THR A 183 0.54 -6.87 -34.17
C THR A 183 1.13 -5.96 -33.09
N CYS A 184 0.98 -4.64 -33.21
CA CYS A 184 1.49 -3.71 -32.22
C CYS A 184 0.36 -3.34 -31.24
N PRO A 185 0.53 -3.55 -29.91
CA PRO A 185 -0.46 -3.16 -28.90
C PRO A 185 -0.45 -1.66 -28.59
N PHE A 186 0.45 -0.91 -29.22
CA PHE A 186 0.54 0.54 -29.09
C PHE A 186 -0.27 1.27 -30.16
N MET A 187 -0.84 2.39 -29.76
CA MET A 187 -1.55 3.33 -30.61
C MET A 187 -0.89 4.70 -30.51
N SER A 188 -0.89 5.45 -31.61
CA SER A 188 -0.55 6.88 -31.60
C SER A 188 -1.82 7.68 -31.38
N CYS A 189 -1.82 8.56 -30.38
CA CYS A 189 -2.95 9.46 -30.11
C CYS A 189 -2.49 10.89 -30.40
N GLY A 190 -2.16 11.19 -31.65
CA GLY A 190 -1.49 12.43 -32.07
C GLY A 190 0.04 12.39 -31.94
N ASP A 191 0.69 13.55 -32.13
CA ASP A 191 2.15 13.65 -32.28
C ASP A 191 2.97 13.35 -31.01
N ASN A 192 2.32 13.40 -29.85
CA ASN A 192 2.95 13.50 -28.53
C ASN A 192 2.37 12.52 -27.51
N HIS A 193 1.59 11.55 -27.96
CA HIS A 193 1.01 10.53 -27.09
C HIS A 193 1.09 9.15 -27.72
N TYR A 194 1.53 8.19 -26.92
CA TYR A 194 1.26 6.79 -27.15
C TYR A 194 0.27 6.27 -26.12
N LEU A 195 -0.52 5.29 -26.55
CA LEU A 195 -1.36 4.50 -25.67
C LEU A 195 -0.95 3.04 -25.84
N LEU A 196 -0.40 2.44 -24.78
CA LEU A 196 -0.27 1.00 -24.68
C LEU A 196 -1.62 0.42 -24.26
N PHE A 197 -2.20 -0.40 -25.12
CA PHE A 197 -3.49 -1.04 -24.91
C PHE A 197 -3.42 -2.54 -25.23
N ASP A 198 -2.78 -3.29 -24.33
CA ASP A 198 -2.63 -4.75 -24.44
C ASP A 198 -3.66 -5.46 -23.55
N ARG A 199 -4.75 -5.92 -24.18
CA ARG A 199 -5.83 -6.61 -23.47
C ARG A 199 -5.42 -7.99 -22.97
N GLU A 200 -4.56 -8.69 -23.69
CA GLU A 200 -4.16 -10.06 -23.37
C GLU A 200 -3.25 -10.08 -22.14
N LYS A 201 -2.26 -9.18 -22.12
CA LYS A 201 -1.37 -8.98 -20.97
C LYS A 201 -2.00 -8.14 -19.87
N LYS A 202 -3.16 -7.53 -20.14
CA LYS A 202 -3.81 -6.56 -19.28
C LYS A 202 -2.80 -5.44 -18.94
N LEU A 203 -2.36 -4.69 -19.95
CA LEU A 203 -1.50 -3.52 -19.78
C LEU A 203 -2.17 -2.32 -20.46
N PHE A 204 -2.41 -1.29 -19.67
CA PHE A 204 -3.12 -0.08 -20.08
C PHE A 204 -2.33 1.12 -19.58
N LEU A 205 -1.60 1.79 -20.47
CA LEU A 205 -0.68 2.84 -20.09
C LEU A 205 -0.72 3.99 -21.10
N PRO A 206 -1.22 5.18 -20.74
CA PRO A 206 -0.97 6.38 -21.51
C PRO A 206 0.48 6.83 -21.30
N ILE A 207 1.13 7.24 -22.38
CA ILE A 207 2.51 7.76 -22.39
C ILE A 207 2.47 9.10 -23.11
N SER A 208 2.64 10.18 -22.35
CA SER A 208 2.73 11.53 -22.88
C SER A 208 4.18 11.94 -22.99
N TYR A 209 4.57 12.57 -24.08
CA TYR A 209 5.95 13.04 -24.26
C TYR A 209 5.98 14.29 -25.11
N THR A 210 7.14 14.92 -25.21
CA THR A 210 7.41 15.96 -26.21
C THR A 210 8.63 15.58 -27.03
N ARG A 211 8.84 16.25 -28.16
CA ARG A 211 10.04 16.05 -28.98
C ARG A 211 11.03 17.17 -28.75
N ASN A 212 12.31 16.82 -28.64
CA ASN A 212 13.38 17.81 -28.55
C ASN A 212 13.68 18.43 -29.94
N SER A 213 14.64 19.36 -30.02
CA SER A 213 15.00 20.02 -31.29
C SER A 213 15.55 19.09 -32.38
N LYS A 214 15.92 17.86 -32.03
CA LYS A 214 16.35 16.79 -32.96
C LYS A 214 15.20 15.86 -33.36
N GLY A 215 14.01 16.06 -32.82
CA GLY A 215 12.84 15.20 -33.06
C GLY A 215 12.76 13.98 -32.16
N GLU A 216 13.67 13.80 -31.19
CA GLU A 216 13.69 12.64 -30.29
C GLU A 216 12.63 12.82 -29.19
N ALA A 217 11.85 11.76 -28.91
CA ALA A 217 10.92 11.75 -27.79
C ALA A 217 11.64 11.90 -26.44
N LYS A 218 11.09 12.76 -25.58
CA LYS A 218 11.60 13.07 -24.27
C LYS A 218 10.46 13.42 -23.32
N PHE A 219 10.55 12.93 -22.09
CA PHE A 219 9.70 13.38 -20.99
C PHE A 219 10.11 14.76 -20.50
N THR A 220 9.12 15.66 -20.37
CA THR A 220 9.28 17.02 -19.88
C THR A 220 8.15 17.44 -18.95
N LYS A 221 8.41 18.45 -18.11
CA LYS A 221 7.40 19.04 -17.22
C LYS A 221 6.19 19.64 -17.95
N ASN A 222 6.32 19.88 -19.26
CA ASN A 222 5.28 20.47 -20.08
C ASN A 222 4.50 19.41 -20.87
N ASP A 223 4.81 18.12 -20.66
CA ASP A 223 4.10 17.06 -21.34
C ASP A 223 2.61 17.13 -20.98
N PRO A 224 1.72 16.93 -21.95
CA PRO A 224 0.28 16.92 -21.70
C PRO A 224 -0.09 15.81 -20.72
N GLU A 225 -0.99 16.11 -19.78
CA GLU A 225 -1.45 15.13 -18.79
C GLU A 225 -2.60 14.32 -19.39
N ALA A 226 -2.42 13.00 -19.55
CA ALA A 226 -3.50 12.13 -20.02
C ALA A 226 -4.60 12.08 -18.97
N MET A 227 -5.82 12.47 -19.32
CA MET A 227 -6.92 12.57 -18.35
C MET A 227 -7.91 11.42 -18.51
N LYS A 228 -8.16 10.99 -19.76
CA LYS A 228 -9.19 9.99 -20.05
C LYS A 228 -8.92 9.29 -21.38
N VAL A 229 -9.12 7.97 -21.41
CA VAL A 229 -9.18 7.16 -22.64
C VAL A 229 -10.52 6.45 -22.70
N TRP A 230 -11.25 6.58 -23.81
CA TRP A 230 -12.56 5.93 -24.01
C TRP A 230 -12.70 5.37 -25.42
N GLY A 231 -13.52 4.32 -25.53
CA GLY A 231 -14.09 3.83 -26.79
C GLY A 231 -15.50 4.38 -26.99
N LEU A 232 -16.27 3.83 -27.94
CA LEU A 232 -17.61 4.33 -28.24
C LEU A 232 -18.56 4.17 -27.04
N ASN A 233 -18.41 3.09 -26.30
CA ASN A 233 -19.36 2.69 -25.28
C ASN A 233 -18.84 2.77 -23.84
N THR A 234 -17.52 2.91 -23.64
CA THR A 234 -16.93 2.80 -22.31
C THR A 234 -15.67 3.63 -22.13
N THR A 235 -15.36 3.96 -20.88
CA THR A 235 -14.09 4.58 -20.49
C THR A 235 -13.14 3.51 -19.99
N PHE A 236 -11.97 3.39 -20.62
CA PHE A 236 -10.98 2.37 -20.26
C PHE A 236 -9.98 2.90 -19.24
N ILE A 237 -9.50 4.14 -19.43
CA ILE A 237 -8.53 4.76 -18.55
C ILE A 237 -9.09 6.09 -18.07
N ARG A 238 -9.02 6.34 -16.77
CA ARG A 238 -9.42 7.62 -16.16
C ARG A 238 -8.35 8.06 -15.19
N TYR A 239 -7.88 9.30 -15.32
CA TYR A 239 -7.00 9.92 -14.34
C TYR A 239 -7.72 10.04 -13.00
N ASN A 240 -7.05 9.63 -11.93
CA ASN A 240 -7.60 9.71 -10.59
C ASN A 240 -7.29 11.09 -9.98
N GLU A 241 -8.29 11.96 -9.86
CA GLU A 241 -8.10 13.30 -9.28
C GLU A 241 -7.58 13.27 -7.83
N GLU A 242 -7.89 12.21 -7.04
CA GLU A 242 -7.34 12.06 -5.69
C GLU A 242 -5.82 11.91 -5.69
N TYR A 243 -5.25 11.41 -6.80
CA TYR A 243 -3.81 11.26 -6.98
C TYR A 243 -3.05 12.59 -6.88
N LYS A 244 -3.62 13.68 -7.41
CA LYS A 244 -2.98 15.02 -7.39
C LYS A 244 -2.79 15.57 -5.98
N HIS A 245 -3.70 15.19 -5.09
CA HIS A 245 -3.75 15.75 -3.74
C HIS A 245 -3.13 14.82 -2.71
N SER A 246 -2.91 13.56 -3.05
CA SER A 246 -2.38 12.58 -2.11
C SER A 246 -0.86 12.64 -2.00
N ARG A 247 -0.38 12.79 -0.76
CA ARG A 247 1.02 12.63 -0.35
C ARG A 247 1.51 11.19 -0.34
N LEU A 248 0.63 10.21 -0.53
CA LEU A 248 0.98 8.78 -0.55
C LEU A 248 1.34 8.28 -1.96
N THR A 249 1.36 9.16 -2.96
CA THR A 249 1.49 8.77 -4.36
C THR A 249 2.94 8.59 -4.79
N ALA A 250 3.09 7.78 -5.84
CA ALA A 250 4.37 7.59 -6.53
C ALA A 250 4.91 8.90 -7.17
N ALA A 251 4.07 9.94 -7.33
CA ALA A 251 4.48 11.23 -7.88
C ALA A 251 5.65 11.85 -7.10
N ARG A 252 5.68 11.66 -5.79
CA ARG A 252 6.75 12.19 -4.92
C ARG A 252 8.10 11.50 -5.12
N LYS A 253 8.13 10.42 -5.89
CA LYS A 253 9.32 9.60 -6.14
C LYS A 253 9.91 9.84 -7.52
N VAL A 254 9.26 10.63 -8.38
CA VAL A 254 9.73 10.88 -9.75
C VAL A 254 10.43 12.24 -9.86
N PRO A 255 11.26 12.44 -10.88
CA PRO A 255 11.82 13.76 -11.18
C PRO A 255 10.71 14.78 -11.47
N GLU A 256 10.98 16.06 -11.24
CA GLU A 256 10.00 17.14 -11.45
C GLU A 256 9.50 17.19 -12.91
N ASN A 257 10.37 16.90 -13.87
CA ASN A 257 10.03 16.85 -15.30
C ASN A 257 9.23 15.61 -15.73
N LEU A 258 8.93 14.70 -14.83
CA LEU A 258 8.18 13.47 -15.09
C LEU A 258 6.88 13.37 -14.29
N GLN A 259 6.46 14.47 -13.64
CA GLN A 259 5.25 14.50 -12.80
C GLN A 259 3.95 14.20 -13.55
N ASN A 260 3.91 14.44 -14.87
CA ASN A 260 2.74 14.11 -15.71
C ASN A 260 2.81 12.71 -16.33
N ASN A 261 3.85 11.94 -16.00
CA ASN A 261 4.15 10.63 -16.57
C ASN A 261 4.62 9.65 -15.49
N VAL A 262 4.01 9.71 -14.29
CA VAL A 262 4.52 8.97 -13.11
C VAL A 262 4.46 7.47 -13.33
N THR A 263 3.32 6.95 -13.78
CA THR A 263 3.11 5.53 -14.06
C THR A 263 4.08 5.08 -15.15
N ALA A 264 4.19 5.85 -16.25
CA ALA A 264 5.12 5.53 -17.33
C ALA A 264 6.56 5.45 -16.82
N TYR A 265 7.01 6.42 -16.02
CA TYR A 265 8.35 6.42 -15.42
C TYR A 265 8.66 5.14 -14.65
N PHE A 266 7.75 4.68 -13.79
CA PHE A 266 7.95 3.42 -13.05
C PHE A 266 7.82 2.18 -13.93
N THR A 267 6.87 2.18 -14.87
CA THR A 267 6.69 1.06 -15.79
C THR A 267 7.95 0.85 -16.66
N PHE A 268 8.59 1.92 -17.14
CA PHE A 268 9.85 1.81 -17.90
C PHE A 268 11.04 1.27 -17.10
N GLN A 269 10.96 1.29 -15.77
CA GLN A 269 11.99 0.76 -14.88
C GLN A 269 11.72 -0.69 -14.44
N ASP A 270 10.53 -1.20 -14.75
CA ASP A 270 10.15 -2.55 -14.42
C ASP A 270 10.88 -3.54 -15.36
N ALA A 271 11.49 -4.56 -14.75
CA ALA A 271 12.25 -5.56 -15.50
C ALA A 271 11.34 -6.45 -16.37
N ASP A 272 10.13 -6.77 -15.89
CA ASP A 272 9.15 -7.55 -16.63
C ASP A 272 8.58 -6.71 -17.79
N PHE A 273 8.39 -5.40 -17.59
CA PHE A 273 8.02 -4.52 -18.69
C PHE A 273 9.13 -4.39 -19.73
N SER A 274 10.39 -4.32 -19.29
CA SER A 274 11.54 -4.32 -20.19
C SER A 274 11.63 -5.61 -21.01
N GLU A 275 11.32 -6.76 -20.42
CA GLU A 275 11.23 -8.04 -21.14
C GLU A 275 10.06 -8.03 -22.13
N TYR A 276 8.89 -7.56 -21.70
CA TYR A 276 7.71 -7.38 -22.56
C TYR A 276 8.02 -6.51 -23.79
N LEU A 277 8.73 -5.40 -23.62
CA LEU A 277 9.12 -4.53 -24.74
C LEU A 277 10.01 -5.23 -25.77
N LYS A 278 10.83 -6.21 -25.38
CA LYS A 278 11.66 -6.97 -26.34
C LYS A 278 10.83 -7.77 -27.33
N ASP A 279 9.71 -8.31 -26.88
CA ASP A 279 8.80 -9.10 -27.71
C ASP A 279 7.93 -8.21 -28.61
N ILE A 280 7.56 -7.03 -28.12
CA ILE A 280 6.60 -6.14 -28.77
C ILE A 280 7.25 -5.16 -29.74
N ILE A 281 8.36 -4.52 -29.36
CA ILE A 281 9.03 -3.50 -30.18
C ILE A 281 9.30 -3.99 -31.62
N PRO A 282 9.76 -5.23 -31.88
CA PRO A 282 9.98 -5.73 -33.24
C PRO A 282 8.72 -5.77 -34.12
N GLN A 283 7.53 -5.73 -33.52
CA GLN A 283 6.24 -5.78 -34.19
C GLN A 283 5.65 -4.40 -34.49
N CYS A 284 6.33 -3.34 -34.07
CA CYS A 284 5.91 -1.95 -34.21
C CYS A 284 6.79 -1.19 -35.22
N PRO A 285 6.33 -0.04 -35.77
CA PRO A 285 7.10 0.76 -36.71
C PRO A 285 8.43 1.26 -36.13
N SER A 286 9.42 1.48 -36.98
CA SER A 286 10.76 1.91 -36.54
C SER A 286 10.77 3.27 -35.83
N SER A 287 9.92 4.22 -36.26
CA SER A 287 9.81 5.52 -35.60
C SER A 287 9.36 5.41 -34.13
N PHE A 288 8.38 4.55 -33.86
CA PHE A 288 7.92 4.25 -32.51
C PHE A 288 9.01 3.60 -31.66
N LYS A 289 9.75 2.65 -32.24
CA LYS A 289 10.84 1.96 -31.55
C LYS A 289 11.87 2.96 -31.00
N ASP A 290 12.29 3.91 -31.81
CA ASP A 290 13.30 4.90 -31.41
C ASP A 290 12.78 5.78 -30.25
N ASP A 291 11.51 6.17 -30.29
CA ASP A 291 10.89 6.95 -29.23
C ASP A 291 10.81 6.18 -27.91
N ILE A 292 10.31 4.94 -27.91
CA ILE A 292 10.20 4.11 -26.70
C ILE A 292 11.57 3.81 -26.09
N ILE A 293 12.58 3.54 -26.93
CA ILE A 293 13.96 3.35 -26.46
C ILE A 293 14.48 4.66 -25.84
N SER A 294 14.28 5.81 -26.49
CA SER A 294 14.70 7.12 -25.95
C SER A 294 14.08 7.41 -24.58
N LEU A 295 12.76 7.21 -24.46
CA LEU A 295 12.03 7.39 -23.20
C LEU A 295 12.52 6.41 -22.11
N GLY A 296 12.72 5.15 -22.45
CA GLY A 296 13.26 4.14 -21.54
C GLY A 296 14.69 4.48 -21.06
N VAL A 297 15.56 4.93 -21.95
CA VAL A 297 16.92 5.40 -21.58
C VAL A 297 16.85 6.59 -20.65
N GLN A 298 16.04 7.60 -20.97
CA GLN A 298 15.88 8.79 -20.13
C GLN A 298 15.42 8.43 -18.71
N THR A 299 14.40 7.57 -18.55
CA THR A 299 13.89 7.21 -17.21
C THR A 299 14.95 6.54 -16.34
N ASN A 300 15.84 5.73 -16.93
CA ASN A 300 16.96 5.11 -16.21
C ASN A 300 18.04 6.13 -15.83
N GLU A 301 18.39 7.04 -16.74
CA GLU A 301 19.35 8.12 -16.47
C GLU A 301 18.84 9.02 -15.34
N GLU A 302 17.59 9.48 -15.43
CA GLU A 302 16.97 10.35 -14.42
C GLU A 302 16.89 9.63 -13.06
N ARG A 303 16.49 8.35 -13.03
CA ARG A 303 16.48 7.55 -11.80
C ARG A 303 17.86 7.51 -11.14
N SER A 304 18.92 7.32 -11.92
CA SER A 304 20.29 7.25 -11.40
C SER A 304 20.78 8.60 -10.84
N ALA A 305 20.22 9.70 -11.33
CA ALA A 305 20.52 11.06 -10.88
C ALA A 305 19.68 11.50 -9.68
N LEU A 306 18.57 10.81 -9.40
CA LEU A 306 17.69 11.15 -8.28
C LEU A 306 18.35 10.91 -6.92
N GLN A 307 18.26 11.93 -6.07
CA GLN A 307 18.60 11.81 -4.66
C GLN A 307 17.34 11.50 -3.86
N PHE A 308 17.10 10.20 -3.65
CA PHE A 308 16.05 9.77 -2.74
C PHE A 308 16.45 10.03 -1.29
N VAL A 309 15.50 10.54 -0.53
CA VAL A 309 15.60 10.74 0.91
C VAL A 309 14.52 9.95 1.62
N HIS A 310 14.84 9.40 2.78
CA HIS A 310 13.86 8.69 3.58
C HIS A 310 13.06 9.70 4.42
N LEU A 311 11.74 9.73 4.21
CA LEU A 311 10.80 10.53 4.98
C LEU A 311 9.93 9.63 5.85
N VAL A 312 9.83 9.98 7.13
CA VAL A 312 8.85 9.42 8.07
C VAL A 312 7.87 10.51 8.47
N GLU A 313 6.60 10.32 8.17
CA GLU A 313 5.56 11.31 8.45
C GLU A 313 4.32 10.68 9.05
N LYS A 314 3.50 11.52 9.71
CA LYS A 314 2.20 11.08 10.22
C LYS A 314 1.12 11.56 9.25
N VAL A 315 0.46 10.62 8.59
CA VAL A 315 -0.59 10.86 7.60
C VAL A 315 -1.84 10.13 8.09
N ASN A 316 -2.92 10.87 8.30
CA ASN A 316 -4.22 10.36 8.76
C ASN A 316 -4.09 9.51 10.04
N GLY A 317 -3.29 9.99 10.99
CA GLY A 317 -3.03 9.31 12.26
C GLY A 317 -2.11 8.09 12.18
N LYS A 318 -1.71 7.65 10.99
CA LYS A 318 -0.77 6.54 10.76
C LYS A 318 0.62 7.07 10.48
N ILE A 319 1.63 6.32 10.92
CA ILE A 319 3.01 6.60 10.60
C ILE A 319 3.32 5.95 9.25
N LEU A 320 3.79 6.77 8.32
CA LEU A 320 4.24 6.38 7.01
C LEU A 320 5.76 6.53 6.95
N SER A 321 6.42 5.58 6.32
CA SER A 321 7.86 5.60 6.04
C SER A 321 8.04 5.25 4.57
N GLN A 322 8.67 6.16 3.83
CA GLN A 322 8.82 6.05 2.38
C GLN A 322 10.06 6.77 1.88
N TYR A 323 10.59 6.34 0.74
CA TYR A 323 11.52 7.15 -0.02
C TYR A 323 10.76 8.17 -0.87
N ILE A 324 11.27 9.39 -0.91
CA ILE A 324 10.79 10.44 -1.81
C ILE A 324 11.97 11.13 -2.48
N ASN A 325 11.72 11.75 -3.63
CA ASN A 325 12.64 12.71 -4.21
C ASN A 325 12.77 13.91 -3.26
N ASN A 326 14.02 14.32 -2.97
CA ASN A 326 14.35 15.42 -2.07
C ASN A 326 13.60 16.73 -2.39
N ALA A 327 13.25 16.97 -3.66
CA ALA A 327 12.47 18.13 -4.09
C ALA A 327 11.03 18.16 -3.52
N PHE A 328 10.50 17.02 -3.06
CA PHE A 328 9.14 16.86 -2.52
C PHE A 328 9.10 16.79 -0.99
N LEU A 329 10.19 17.19 -0.33
CA LEU A 329 10.22 17.31 1.11
C LEU A 329 9.24 18.41 1.58
N PRO A 330 8.28 18.08 2.47
CA PRO A 330 7.34 19.08 2.95
C PRO A 330 8.04 20.11 3.84
N ALA A 331 7.46 21.32 3.94
CA ALA A 331 7.97 22.34 4.85
C ALA A 331 7.89 21.88 6.33
N GLY A 332 8.83 22.35 7.15
CA GLY A 332 8.82 22.10 8.60
C GLY A 332 9.30 20.72 9.06
N ILE A 333 9.84 19.91 8.14
CA ILE A 333 10.50 18.64 8.47
C ILE A 333 11.80 18.83 9.27
N ARG A 334 12.18 17.80 10.00
CA ARG A 334 13.41 17.75 10.80
C ARG A 334 14.27 16.57 10.37
N LEU A 335 15.55 16.84 10.13
CA LEU A 335 16.53 15.79 9.89
C LEU A 335 16.98 15.20 11.24
N LYS A 336 16.93 13.88 11.38
CA LYS A 336 17.52 13.13 12.49
C LYS A 336 18.25 11.90 11.95
N GLY A 337 19.56 11.85 12.17
CA GLY A 337 20.41 10.88 11.46
C GLY A 337 20.30 11.14 9.95
N ASN A 338 19.97 10.11 9.18
CA ASN A 338 19.79 10.20 7.73
C ASN A 338 18.32 10.15 7.30
N SER A 339 17.40 10.47 8.21
CA SER A 339 15.96 10.44 7.98
C SER A 339 15.32 11.79 8.25
N TYR A 340 14.41 12.19 7.37
CA TYR A 340 13.55 13.34 7.58
C TYR A 340 12.28 12.93 8.30
N TYR A 341 11.82 13.77 9.20
CA TYR A 341 10.63 13.53 10.01
C TYR A 341 9.70 14.74 10.03
N THR A 342 8.39 14.53 9.98
CA THR A 342 7.46 15.54 10.52
C THR A 342 7.60 15.62 12.05
N HIS A 343 7.14 16.71 12.65
CA HIS A 343 7.27 16.90 14.10
C HIS A 343 6.59 15.78 14.90
N GLU A 344 5.38 15.40 14.50
CA GLU A 344 4.57 14.36 15.13
C GLU A 344 5.21 12.99 14.99
N ALA A 345 5.69 12.67 13.78
CA ALA A 345 6.38 11.42 13.51
C ALA A 345 7.66 11.29 14.33
N LEU A 346 8.46 12.37 14.41
CA LEU A 346 9.69 12.37 15.20
C LEU A 346 9.43 12.09 16.68
N LYS A 347 8.41 12.75 17.25
CA LYS A 347 7.99 12.56 18.65
C LYS A 347 7.52 11.12 18.88
N GLU A 348 6.80 10.54 17.93
CA GLU A 348 6.30 9.17 18.05
C GLU A 348 7.43 8.13 17.87
N MET A 349 8.43 8.42 17.03
CA MET A 349 9.50 7.47 16.70
C MET A 349 10.62 7.44 17.73
N SER A 350 10.78 8.50 18.53
CA SER A 350 11.79 8.53 19.59
C SER A 350 11.61 7.42 20.63
N LYS A 351 10.38 6.91 20.81
CA LYS A 351 10.08 5.78 21.70
C LYS A 351 10.71 4.46 21.24
N PHE A 352 11.15 4.36 19.98
CA PHE A 352 11.75 3.16 19.40
C PHE A 352 13.27 3.25 19.24
N GLU A 353 13.90 4.31 19.75
CA GLU A 353 15.35 4.44 19.71
C GLU A 353 16.04 3.28 20.42
N PRO A 354 17.16 2.75 19.87
CA PRO A 354 17.97 1.73 20.53
C PRO A 354 18.27 2.09 21.98
N GLY A 355 18.13 1.12 22.88
CA GLY A 355 18.41 1.34 24.30
C GLY A 355 19.91 1.39 24.59
N SER A 356 20.28 1.89 25.77
CA SER A 356 21.61 1.63 26.33
C SER A 356 21.64 0.18 26.83
N VAL A 357 22.23 -0.70 26.04
CA VAL A 357 22.26 -2.14 26.31
C VAL A 357 23.65 -2.55 26.80
N LYS A 358 23.68 -3.32 27.91
CA LYS A 358 24.91 -3.90 28.45
C LYS A 358 25.51 -4.88 27.45
N ALA A 359 26.79 -4.70 27.12
CA ALA A 359 27.51 -5.63 26.27
C ALA A 359 27.67 -7.00 26.94
N ILE A 360 27.67 -8.06 26.13
CA ILE A 360 27.85 -9.45 26.55
C ILE A 360 29.12 -10.03 25.93
N SER A 361 29.62 -11.15 26.46
CA SER A 361 30.74 -11.85 25.83
C SER A 361 30.34 -12.54 24.52
N ALA A 362 31.32 -12.75 23.63
CA ALA A 362 31.11 -13.52 22.40
C ALA A 362 30.55 -14.94 22.66
N ASN A 363 30.99 -15.59 23.75
CA ASN A 363 30.48 -16.90 24.16
C ASN A 363 29.01 -16.86 24.59
N LYS A 364 28.57 -15.78 25.27
CA LYS A 364 27.13 -15.60 25.59
C LYS A 364 26.33 -15.40 24.30
N ALA A 365 26.83 -14.61 23.34
CA ALA A 365 26.15 -14.45 22.04
C ALA A 365 26.01 -15.78 21.27
N LYS A 366 27.05 -16.62 21.24
CA LYS A 366 27.01 -17.97 20.65
C LYS A 366 26.00 -18.89 21.38
N THR A 367 25.92 -18.77 22.70
CA THR A 367 24.95 -19.51 23.51
C THR A 367 23.52 -19.11 23.18
N LEU A 368 23.25 -17.80 23.08
CA LEU A 368 21.94 -17.28 22.68
C LEU A 368 21.56 -17.73 21.27
N PHE A 369 22.49 -17.71 20.32
CA PHE A 369 22.27 -18.24 18.96
C PHE A 369 21.88 -19.72 18.99
N THR A 370 22.60 -20.54 19.77
CA THR A 370 22.31 -21.98 19.89
C THR A 370 20.91 -22.21 20.48
N LYS A 371 20.54 -21.44 21.51
CA LYS A 371 19.19 -21.49 22.11
C LYS A 371 18.12 -21.05 21.12
N ALA A 372 18.33 -19.94 20.40
CA ALA A 372 17.41 -19.42 19.40
C ALA A 372 17.14 -20.46 18.29
N LYS A 373 18.20 -21.08 17.76
CA LYS A 373 18.10 -22.14 16.75
C LYS A 373 17.31 -23.37 17.24
N ALA A 374 17.37 -23.66 18.54
CA ALA A 374 16.67 -24.79 19.16
C ALA A 374 15.22 -24.48 19.57
N MET A 375 14.75 -23.23 19.40
CA MET A 375 13.37 -22.86 19.74
C MET A 375 12.39 -23.61 18.83
N LYS A 376 11.33 -24.14 19.46
CA LYS A 376 10.20 -24.83 18.81
C LYS A 376 9.10 -23.82 18.45
N ASN A 377 8.20 -24.21 17.55
CA ASN A 377 7.03 -23.42 17.14
C ASN A 377 7.41 -22.06 16.51
N MET A 378 8.51 -22.05 15.74
CA MET A 378 9.08 -20.86 15.11
C MET A 378 8.78 -20.78 13.62
N ALA A 379 8.03 -21.75 13.07
CA ALA A 379 7.76 -21.86 11.64
C ALA A 379 9.05 -21.73 10.77
N TRP A 380 10.15 -22.38 11.17
CA TRP A 380 11.45 -22.24 10.49
C TRP A 380 11.43 -22.64 9.01
N SER A 381 10.55 -23.59 8.63
CA SER A 381 10.34 -24.01 7.25
C SER A 381 9.58 -22.98 6.41
N GLN A 382 8.87 -22.05 7.05
CA GLN A 382 8.08 -21.01 6.40
C GLN A 382 8.84 -19.69 6.41
N SER A 383 9.91 -19.64 5.63
CA SER A 383 10.78 -18.46 5.56
C SER A 383 10.14 -17.28 4.84
N GLN A 384 9.01 -17.47 4.15
CA GLN A 384 8.31 -16.44 3.36
C GLN A 384 7.88 -15.23 4.21
N ASP A 385 7.50 -15.46 5.46
CA ASP A 385 6.90 -14.47 6.37
C ASP A 385 7.22 -14.80 7.84
N GLY A 386 6.77 -13.98 8.79
CA GLY A 386 6.86 -14.22 10.23
C GLY A 386 8.18 -13.81 10.88
N ALA A 387 9.05 -13.09 10.16
CA ALA A 387 10.35 -12.65 10.69
C ALA A 387 10.23 -11.82 11.97
N PHE A 388 9.25 -10.90 12.01
CA PHE A 388 8.95 -10.09 13.18
C PHE A 388 8.49 -10.93 14.37
N ALA A 389 7.65 -11.94 14.12
CA ALA A 389 7.16 -12.83 15.16
C ALA A 389 8.27 -13.72 15.73
N ARG A 390 9.12 -14.30 14.87
CA ARG A 390 10.32 -15.05 15.30
C ARG A 390 11.25 -14.16 16.12
N THR A 391 11.48 -12.94 15.66
CA THR A 391 12.31 -11.96 16.36
C THR A 391 11.76 -11.61 17.74
N GLU A 392 10.46 -11.38 17.87
CA GLU A 392 9.83 -11.10 19.17
C GLU A 392 10.06 -12.23 20.17
N LEU A 393 9.84 -13.49 19.75
CA LEU A 393 10.04 -14.65 20.62
C LEU A 393 11.52 -14.84 21.00
N MET A 394 12.45 -14.58 20.06
CA MET A 394 13.88 -14.63 20.36
C MET A 394 14.30 -13.52 21.34
N VAL A 395 13.81 -12.29 21.18
CA VAL A 395 14.09 -11.17 22.09
C VAL A 395 13.56 -11.48 23.51
N ASP A 396 12.35 -12.02 23.64
CA ASP A 396 11.82 -12.45 24.95
C ASP A 396 12.64 -13.59 25.58
N MET A 397 13.11 -14.54 24.77
CA MET A 397 14.03 -15.58 25.24
C MET A 397 15.35 -14.99 25.72
N PHE A 398 15.92 -14.01 25.01
CA PHE A 398 17.16 -13.35 25.42
C PHE A 398 16.99 -12.57 26.72
N GLU A 399 15.85 -11.92 26.91
CA GLU A 399 15.53 -11.21 28.15
C GLU A 399 15.48 -12.17 29.35
N LYS A 400 14.84 -13.33 29.19
CA LYS A 400 14.84 -14.41 30.21
C LYS A 400 16.23 -14.94 30.52
N GLU A 401 17.17 -14.79 29.59
CA GLU A 401 18.59 -15.12 29.73
C GLU A 401 19.43 -13.97 30.32
N GLY A 402 18.78 -12.88 30.76
CA GLY A 402 19.40 -11.70 31.34
C GLY A 402 20.01 -10.75 30.30
N VAL A 403 19.62 -10.84 29.03
CA VAL A 403 20.16 -10.05 27.93
C VAL A 403 19.05 -9.25 27.27
N ILE A 404 19.13 -7.93 27.35
CA ILE A 404 18.25 -7.05 26.58
C ILE A 404 18.78 -7.04 25.14
N ALA A 405 17.89 -7.22 24.17
CA ALA A 405 18.23 -7.17 22.76
C ALA A 405 17.38 -6.14 22.03
N ASP A 406 18.03 -5.47 21.08
CA ASP A 406 17.40 -4.56 20.14
C ASP A 406 16.96 -5.34 18.89
N LYS A 407 16.42 -4.65 17.89
CA LYS A 407 15.98 -5.26 16.62
C LYS A 407 16.62 -4.55 15.44
N ALA A 408 17.25 -5.30 14.56
CA ALA A 408 17.75 -4.84 13.27
C ALA A 408 16.70 -5.07 12.22
N TRP A 409 16.34 -4.01 11.49
CA TRP A 409 15.40 -4.05 10.38
C TRP A 409 16.15 -3.76 9.09
N ALA A 410 15.83 -4.52 8.05
CA ALA A 410 16.25 -4.23 6.69
C ALA A 410 15.01 -4.19 5.78
N SER A 411 15.01 -3.33 4.76
CA SER A 411 14.02 -3.33 3.69
C SER A 411 14.68 -3.08 2.33
N GLY A 412 14.07 -3.57 1.25
CA GLY A 412 14.63 -3.53 -0.10
C GLY A 412 14.40 -4.84 -0.85
N PHE A 413 15.15 -5.07 -1.93
CA PHE A 413 15.20 -6.38 -2.57
C PHE A 413 16.11 -7.33 -1.77
N LEU A 414 15.55 -7.99 -0.75
CA LEU A 414 16.31 -8.90 0.12
C LEU A 414 16.13 -10.33 -0.38
N LYS A 415 17.22 -11.02 -0.70
CA LYS A 415 17.19 -12.42 -1.13
C LYS A 415 18.20 -13.23 -0.35
N SER A 416 17.71 -14.21 0.42
CA SER A 416 18.60 -15.11 1.16
C SER A 416 19.45 -15.94 0.21
N LYS A 417 20.72 -16.16 0.57
CA LYS A 417 21.56 -17.16 -0.11
C LYS A 417 21.18 -18.61 0.27
N ARG A 418 20.43 -18.80 1.36
CA ARG A 418 20.03 -20.12 1.89
C ARG A 418 18.63 -20.55 1.47
N SER A 419 17.77 -19.61 1.10
CA SER A 419 16.42 -19.87 0.62
C SER A 419 16.19 -19.08 -0.67
N ASN A 420 15.44 -19.64 -1.63
CA ASN A 420 15.08 -18.93 -2.86
C ASN A 420 13.99 -17.85 -2.64
N VAL A 421 13.83 -17.41 -1.40
CA VAL A 421 12.77 -16.49 -0.98
C VAL A 421 13.31 -15.07 -1.02
N SER A 422 12.53 -14.18 -1.62
CA SER A 422 12.73 -12.74 -1.55
C SER A 422 11.81 -12.11 -0.54
N TRP A 423 12.28 -11.07 0.15
CA TRP A 423 11.51 -10.28 1.09
C TRP A 423 11.59 -8.80 0.74
N SER A 424 10.49 -8.08 0.98
CA SER A 424 10.50 -6.61 0.97
C SER A 424 11.11 -6.04 2.25
N TYR A 425 11.07 -6.80 3.35
CA TYR A 425 11.76 -6.48 4.60
C TYR A 425 12.09 -7.73 5.41
N HIS A 426 13.11 -7.64 6.26
CA HIS A 426 13.48 -8.69 7.22
C HIS A 426 13.90 -8.07 8.55
N VAL A 427 13.77 -8.82 9.63
CA VAL A 427 14.12 -8.35 10.98
C VAL A 427 14.72 -9.49 11.80
N ALA A 428 15.70 -9.13 12.64
CA ALA A 428 16.36 -10.04 13.55
C ALA A 428 16.80 -9.34 14.86
N PRO A 429 16.94 -10.08 15.98
CA PRO A 429 17.51 -9.54 17.21
C PRO A 429 18.95 -9.05 17.06
N VAL A 430 19.28 -7.96 17.74
CA VAL A 430 20.63 -7.40 17.87
C VAL A 430 21.07 -7.49 19.33
N VAL A 431 22.26 -8.07 19.53
CA VAL A 431 22.96 -8.06 20.83
C VAL A 431 24.26 -7.27 20.69
N TYR A 432 24.70 -6.70 21.80
CA TYR A 432 25.92 -5.91 21.89
C TYR A 432 27.01 -6.78 22.48
N VAL A 433 28.10 -6.99 21.78
CA VAL A 433 29.16 -7.93 22.16
C VAL A 433 30.44 -7.18 22.46
N GLU A 434 31.08 -7.51 23.58
CA GLU A 434 32.42 -7.02 23.91
C GLU A 434 33.41 -7.56 22.87
N GLY A 435 33.90 -6.66 22.00
CA GLY A 435 34.97 -6.90 21.06
C GLY A 435 36.35 -6.74 21.71
N GLY A 436 37.40 -7.01 20.94
CA GLY A 436 38.77 -6.74 21.36
C GLY A 436 38.99 -5.25 21.65
N ASN A 437 39.87 -4.93 22.58
CA ASN A 437 40.26 -3.55 22.94
C ASN A 437 39.13 -2.66 23.51
N GLY A 438 38.09 -3.27 24.11
CA GLY A 438 36.99 -2.52 24.75
C GLY A 438 35.98 -1.92 23.76
N LYS A 439 36.07 -2.27 22.48
CA LYS A 439 35.06 -1.91 21.48
C LYS A 439 33.81 -2.76 21.69
N VAL A 440 32.61 -2.19 21.51
CA VAL A 440 31.35 -2.94 21.51
C VAL A 440 30.89 -3.12 20.07
N ASP A 441 30.74 -4.37 19.63
CA ASP A 441 30.24 -4.71 18.29
C ASP A 441 28.76 -5.10 18.35
N LYS A 442 27.99 -4.68 17.35
CA LYS A 442 26.58 -5.07 17.19
C LYS A 442 26.51 -6.37 16.40
N MET A 443 25.99 -7.42 17.02
CA MET A 443 25.87 -8.75 16.43
C MET A 443 24.40 -9.13 16.27
N ILE A 444 24.03 -9.52 15.06
CA ILE A 444 22.71 -10.03 14.71
C ILE A 444 22.67 -11.53 14.97
N ILE A 445 21.61 -11.98 15.65
CA ILE A 445 21.33 -13.41 15.88
C ILE A 445 20.14 -13.80 15.02
N ASP A 446 20.42 -14.43 13.89
CA ASP A 446 19.39 -14.87 12.94
C ASP A 446 19.69 -16.29 12.43
N PRO A 447 19.10 -17.33 13.06
CA PRO A 447 19.29 -18.71 12.62
C PRO A 447 18.75 -19.02 11.22
N LEU A 448 17.85 -18.18 10.68
CA LEU A 448 17.30 -18.37 9.34
C LEU A 448 18.33 -17.98 8.26
N ILE A 449 19.11 -16.94 8.52
CA ILE A 449 20.05 -16.34 7.56
C ILE A 449 21.50 -16.79 7.80
N ALA A 450 21.91 -16.95 9.06
CA ALA A 450 23.30 -17.25 9.45
C ALA A 450 23.41 -18.54 10.28
N ASP A 451 24.62 -19.08 10.42
CA ASP A 451 24.94 -20.27 11.25
C ASP A 451 25.65 -19.91 12.57
N ARG A 452 25.90 -18.61 12.78
CA ARG A 452 26.48 -18.01 13.98
C ARG A 452 25.98 -16.57 14.14
N PRO A 453 26.25 -15.91 15.27
CA PRO A 453 26.15 -14.45 15.34
C PRO A 453 27.02 -13.79 14.25
N VAL A 454 26.47 -12.77 13.58
CA VAL A 454 27.09 -12.07 12.46
C VAL A 454 26.99 -10.56 12.65
N THR A 455 27.86 -9.78 12.00
CA THR A 455 27.72 -8.32 11.99
C THR A 455 26.52 -7.89 11.13
N SER A 456 26.07 -6.64 11.26
CA SER A 456 24.99 -6.10 10.41
C SER A 456 25.32 -6.17 8.91
N MET A 457 26.56 -5.84 8.52
CA MET A 457 27.00 -5.93 7.13
C MET A 457 27.04 -7.37 6.61
N GLU A 458 27.51 -8.31 7.43
CA GLU A 458 27.53 -9.73 7.06
C GLU A 458 26.10 -10.27 6.89
N TRP A 459 25.17 -9.92 7.80
CA TRP A 459 23.76 -10.29 7.69
C TRP A 459 23.10 -9.76 6.41
N LEU A 460 23.33 -8.48 6.09
CA LEU A 460 22.82 -7.87 4.85
C LEU A 460 23.43 -8.52 3.59
N SER A 461 24.73 -8.86 3.61
CA SER A 461 25.39 -9.53 2.49
C SER A 461 24.87 -10.97 2.27
N LEU A 462 24.45 -11.65 3.34
CA LEU A 462 23.75 -12.94 3.26
C LEU A 462 22.35 -12.82 2.66
N MET A 463 21.78 -11.61 2.64
CA MET A 463 20.49 -11.27 2.04
C MET A 463 20.61 -10.50 0.71
N GLY A 464 21.78 -10.55 0.05
CA GLY A 464 21.93 -10.05 -1.32
C GLY A 464 22.48 -8.63 -1.44
N LEU A 465 22.85 -7.95 -0.35
CA LEU A 465 23.60 -6.69 -0.45
C LEU A 465 24.97 -6.95 -1.11
N SER A 466 25.15 -6.44 -2.32
CA SER A 466 26.35 -6.64 -3.15
C SER A 466 27.40 -5.52 -2.98
N SER A 467 26.96 -4.30 -2.68
CA SER A 467 27.83 -3.14 -2.45
C SER A 467 27.40 -2.39 -1.18
N PRO A 468 28.33 -1.97 -0.31
CA PRO A 468 28.04 -1.08 0.82
C PRO A 468 27.40 0.25 0.40
N ASP A 469 27.67 0.74 -0.81
CA ASP A 469 27.12 2.02 -1.30
C ASP A 469 25.60 1.95 -1.53
N ALA A 470 25.05 0.74 -1.70
CA ALA A 470 23.60 0.53 -1.80
C ALA A 470 22.89 0.52 -0.43
N LEU A 471 23.65 0.56 0.68
CA LEU A 471 23.10 0.52 2.02
C LEU A 471 22.80 1.92 2.55
N HIS A 472 21.53 2.20 2.78
CA HIS A 472 21.06 3.41 3.41
C HIS A 472 20.73 3.13 4.88
N THR A 473 21.56 3.63 5.79
CA THR A 473 21.18 3.62 7.21
C THR A 473 20.13 4.70 7.43
N VAL A 474 18.94 4.29 7.86
CA VAL A 474 17.77 5.15 8.04
C VAL A 474 17.27 5.08 9.48
N GLY A 475 16.31 5.92 9.85
CA GLY A 475 15.55 5.72 11.08
C GLY A 475 14.35 4.79 10.90
N PHE A 476 13.56 4.59 11.96
CA PHE A 476 12.39 3.71 11.98
C PHE A 476 11.08 4.49 11.75
N PRO A 477 10.04 3.89 11.11
CA PRO A 477 10.06 2.59 10.41
C PRO A 477 11.00 2.59 9.22
N VAL A 478 11.42 1.40 8.77
CA VAL A 478 12.14 1.28 7.50
C VAL A 478 11.16 1.42 6.33
N PRO A 479 11.55 2.08 5.23
CA PRO A 479 10.68 2.29 4.09
C PRO A 479 10.45 0.98 3.33
N LEU A 480 9.20 0.52 3.24
CA LEU A 480 8.88 -0.76 2.57
C LEU A 480 8.96 -0.66 1.04
N ASP A 481 8.98 0.56 0.51
CA ASP A 481 9.16 0.88 -0.90
C ASP A 481 10.66 1.04 -1.28
N ALA A 482 11.59 0.68 -0.39
CA ALA A 482 13.02 0.68 -0.69
C ALA A 482 13.35 -0.14 -1.95
N ASN A 483 12.65 -1.26 -2.16
CA ASN A 483 12.79 -2.09 -3.36
C ASN A 483 12.45 -1.30 -4.64
N ASP A 484 11.37 -0.53 -4.61
CA ASP A 484 10.84 0.18 -5.77
C ASP A 484 11.82 1.24 -6.27
N VAL A 485 12.58 1.84 -5.36
CA VAL A 485 13.64 2.82 -5.68
C VAL A 485 15.03 2.18 -5.81
N GLY A 486 15.14 0.85 -5.68
CA GLY A 486 16.40 0.11 -5.83
C GLY A 486 17.40 0.34 -4.69
N MET A 487 16.90 0.58 -3.48
CA MET A 487 17.69 0.81 -2.28
C MET A 487 17.55 -0.34 -1.28
N ILE A 488 18.56 -0.49 -0.42
CA ILE A 488 18.47 -1.32 0.78
C ILE A 488 18.56 -0.40 2.00
N SER A 489 17.47 -0.32 2.75
CA SER A 489 17.39 0.42 3.99
C SER A 489 17.75 -0.46 5.18
N PHE A 490 18.40 0.13 6.19
CA PHE A 490 18.73 -0.54 7.44
C PHE A 490 18.55 0.39 8.64
N THR A 491 17.95 -0.12 9.72
CA THR A 491 17.91 0.58 11.01
C THR A 491 17.96 -0.40 12.18
N ILE A 492 18.25 0.12 13.36
CA ILE A 492 18.14 -0.62 14.61
C ILE A 492 17.17 0.13 15.52
N THR A 493 16.25 -0.59 16.14
CA THR A 493 15.32 -0.08 17.14
C THR A 493 15.50 -0.80 18.46
N ASN A 494 14.92 -0.26 19.53
CA ASN A 494 14.70 -1.06 20.72
C ASN A 494 13.71 -2.21 20.49
N ARG A 495 13.56 -3.03 21.53
CA ARG A 495 12.67 -4.20 21.54
C ARG A 495 11.18 -3.90 21.37
N ASP A 496 10.73 -2.67 21.59
CA ASP A 496 9.30 -2.35 21.59
C ASP A 496 8.73 -2.16 20.18
N ALA A 497 9.58 -1.97 19.17
CA ALA A 497 9.16 -1.96 17.78
C ALA A 497 8.71 -3.37 17.35
N PHE A 498 7.44 -3.55 16.98
CA PHE A 498 6.89 -4.88 16.65
C PHE A 498 6.82 -5.17 15.16
N HIS A 499 6.37 -4.21 14.34
CA HIS A 499 6.17 -4.38 12.90
C HIS A 499 6.31 -3.01 12.20
N PRO A 500 6.91 -2.91 10.99
CA PRO A 500 7.14 -1.62 10.33
C PRO A 500 5.85 -0.89 9.93
N THR A 501 4.77 -1.63 9.62
CA THR A 501 3.46 -1.04 9.28
C THR A 501 2.55 -0.80 10.49
N VAL A 502 2.85 -1.42 11.64
CA VAL A 502 2.02 -1.30 12.84
C VAL A 502 2.81 -0.57 13.91
N VAL A 503 2.82 0.74 13.79
CA VAL A 503 3.56 1.65 14.67
C VAL A 503 2.77 1.98 15.95
N LYS A 504 1.87 1.08 16.34
CA LYS A 504 1.13 1.15 17.61
C LYS A 504 2.02 0.64 18.74
N SER A 505 1.93 1.26 19.91
CA SER A 505 2.53 0.71 21.12
C SER A 505 1.71 -0.49 21.57
N PHE A 506 2.27 -1.68 21.44
CA PHE A 506 1.75 -2.90 22.08
C PHE A 506 2.44 -3.11 23.42
N SER A 507 1.73 -3.63 24.41
CA SER A 507 2.35 -4.25 25.58
C SER A 507 3.20 -5.46 25.15
N LYS A 508 4.11 -5.88 26.03
CA LYS A 508 4.94 -7.06 25.77
C LYS A 508 4.07 -8.29 25.54
N GLU A 509 3.04 -8.47 26.35
CA GLU A 509 2.13 -9.61 26.31
C GLU A 509 1.37 -9.68 24.98
N GLU A 510 0.83 -8.54 24.51
CA GLU A 510 0.15 -8.46 23.21
C GLU A 510 1.08 -8.83 22.05
N ARG A 511 2.34 -8.35 22.05
CA ARG A 511 3.30 -8.71 21.00
C ARG A 511 3.62 -10.20 21.00
N LEU A 512 3.78 -10.79 22.18
CA LEU A 512 4.08 -12.22 22.32
C LEU A 512 2.90 -13.10 21.93
N GLU A 513 1.68 -12.70 22.27
CA GLU A 513 0.47 -13.38 21.83
C GLU A 513 0.34 -13.34 20.30
N GLU A 514 0.48 -12.14 19.71
CA GLU A 514 0.40 -11.96 18.28
C GLU A 514 1.50 -12.73 17.52
N ALA A 515 2.74 -12.69 18.03
CA ALA A 515 3.84 -13.46 17.46
C ALA A 515 3.54 -14.97 17.42
N ARG A 516 3.03 -15.54 18.52
CA ARG A 516 2.66 -16.97 18.57
C ARG A 516 1.51 -17.28 17.62
N ARG A 517 0.51 -16.41 17.55
CA ARG A 517 -0.65 -16.56 16.65
C ARG A 517 -0.21 -16.61 15.19
N VAL A 518 0.65 -15.68 14.78
CA VAL A 518 1.19 -15.61 13.41
C VAL A 518 1.98 -16.88 13.07
N LEU A 519 2.89 -17.32 13.94
CA LEU A 519 3.72 -18.50 13.69
C LEU A 519 2.88 -19.79 13.67
N ALA A 520 1.91 -19.93 14.56
CA ALA A 520 0.99 -21.07 14.55
C ALA A 520 0.11 -21.13 13.29
N LYS A 521 -0.21 -19.98 12.68
CA LYS A 521 -0.91 -19.92 11.39
C LYS A 521 0.01 -20.40 10.26
N LEU A 522 1.26 -19.96 10.25
CA LEU A 522 2.25 -20.35 9.25
C LEU A 522 2.57 -21.86 9.31
N GLU A 523 2.61 -22.47 10.49
CA GLU A 523 2.87 -23.92 10.62
C GLU A 523 1.73 -24.81 10.09
N LYS A 524 0.53 -24.26 9.89
CA LYS A 524 -0.62 -25.00 9.36
C LYS A 524 -0.79 -24.88 7.85
N GLY A 525 -0.17 -23.87 7.24
CA GLY A 525 -0.16 -23.64 5.79
C GLY A 525 1.06 -24.29 5.17
#